data_AF-A0A165P9P1-F1
#
_entry.id   AF-A0A165P9P1-F1
#
_cell.length_a   1.000
_cell.length_b   1.000
_cell.length_c   1.000
_cell.angle_alpha   90.00
_cell.angle_beta   90.00
_cell.angle_gamma   90.00
#
_symmetry.space_group_name_H-M   'P 1'
#
loop_
_entity.id
_entity.type
_entity.pdbx_description
1 polymer ?
#
loop_
_entity_poly.entity_id
_entity_poly.type
_entity_poly.pdbx_seq_one_letter_code
_entity_poly.pdbx_strand_id
1 'polypeptide(L)'
;MLRSTAFRATARAHGLRVYARALACTSRRELQVGCSASTVSQHRPYVAPASNAITPIEKILLDTIKATGPISFGTYMQMCLSHPTEGYYMKSTQQVFGEKGDFTTSPEISQVFGELVGVWLLSQWLYAGSSRRLRLVELGPGRGTLMHDILRVLSQFSAAREAIESIHLVENSPNMRQRQDELLSPLAFKHNWDLQWHASVDEVPHDPTRFTLLVAHEFFDALPFNLIQKTQGGWKEVMIAPAESAQPSSLNPTSLNVDTTLNPSRNPVASPAESASRFRRVLSSIPTASSTLLGLSSARFKDLPAGSLVEISPTAFKIARKVGELMHGAGHKAESSAGSALIVDYGGEKAFGNSFRVRASHHCEASAAANVSCLCRQAFKEHKIVDVFHRPGECDLTVNVDFAYLKEALAGVATPLGPLTQETFLTRMGIAARVDALRRSASSEQRAAEIEKAANRLVDKTGMGSQYQVMGVVSARADESSVRAEERWPFI
;
A
#
# COMPACT_ATOMS: atom_id res chain seq x y z
N MET A 1 58.29 41.35 -19.38
CA MET A 1 58.63 40.79 -20.72
C MET A 1 59.87 39.93 -20.57
N LEU A 2 59.98 38.83 -21.34
CA LEU A 2 61.16 37.92 -21.37
C LEU A 2 61.37 37.14 -20.03
N ARG A 3 61.94 35.93 -19.98
CA ARG A 3 62.45 35.03 -21.03
C ARG A 3 62.31 33.55 -20.61
N SER A 4 62.36 32.66 -21.60
CA SER A 4 62.46 31.20 -21.50
C SER A 4 63.68 30.69 -20.73
N THR A 5 63.55 29.52 -20.07
CA THR A 5 64.47 28.36 -20.26
C THR A 5 63.81 27.05 -19.82
N ALA A 6 64.30 25.92 -20.35
CA ALA A 6 63.94 24.57 -19.92
C ALA A 6 65.20 23.70 -19.82
N PHE A 7 65.22 22.67 -18.94
CA PHE A 7 66.23 21.60 -18.98
C PHE A 7 65.67 20.26 -18.46
N ARG A 8 66.44 19.17 -18.63
CA ARG A 8 65.92 17.80 -18.67
C ARG A 8 66.80 16.79 -17.91
N ALA A 9 66.14 15.91 -17.16
CA ALA A 9 66.55 14.55 -16.74
C ALA A 9 67.82 14.33 -15.86
N THR A 10 67.67 13.41 -14.89
CA THR A 10 68.59 12.28 -14.61
C THR A 10 67.87 11.24 -13.71
N ALA A 11 68.39 10.02 -13.57
CA ALA A 11 67.68 8.91 -12.90
C ALA A 11 68.61 7.88 -12.23
N ARG A 12 68.12 7.23 -11.15
CA ARG A 12 68.57 5.95 -10.52
C ARG A 12 67.42 5.47 -9.60
N ALA A 13 66.99 4.21 -9.43
CA ALA A 13 67.37 2.84 -9.87
C ALA A 13 68.00 1.91 -8.81
N HIS A 14 67.13 1.13 -8.14
CA HIS A 14 67.31 -0.22 -7.53
C HIS A 14 65.91 -0.90 -7.59
N GLY A 15 65.67 -2.22 -7.66
CA GLY A 15 66.46 -3.44 -7.37
C GLY A 15 65.79 -4.18 -6.19
N LEU A 16 65.34 -5.45 -6.23
CA LEU A 16 65.68 -6.64 -7.06
C LEU A 16 64.46 -7.57 -7.37
N ARG A 17 64.69 -8.71 -8.04
CA ARG A 17 63.74 -9.84 -8.33
C ARG A 17 64.35 -11.23 -7.99
N VAL A 18 63.53 -12.21 -7.58
CA VAL A 18 63.67 -13.70 -7.74
C VAL A 18 62.22 -14.27 -7.68
N TYR A 19 61.62 -15.12 -8.54
CA TYR A 19 61.89 -16.49 -9.10
C TYR A 19 61.80 -17.63 -8.03
N ALA A 20 61.35 -18.89 -8.26
CA ALA A 20 60.78 -19.69 -9.38
C ALA A 20 60.20 -21.05 -8.82
N ARG A 21 59.53 -22.01 -9.50
CA ARG A 21 58.57 -22.11 -10.65
C ARG A 21 58.21 -23.60 -10.95
N ALA A 22 56.97 -24.08 -10.67
CA ALA A 22 56.45 -25.40 -11.12
C ALA A 22 54.90 -25.33 -11.29
N LEU A 23 54.20 -25.83 -12.31
CA LEU A 23 54.19 -27.10 -13.08
C LEU A 23 53.56 -28.30 -12.32
N ALA A 24 52.68 -29.15 -12.88
CA ALA A 24 51.66 -29.04 -13.95
C ALA A 24 50.92 -30.39 -14.09
N CYS A 25 49.59 -30.43 -14.30
CA CYS A 25 48.95 -31.54 -15.05
C CYS A 25 47.51 -31.26 -15.54
N THR A 26 47.08 -32.05 -16.52
CA THR A 26 45.91 -31.86 -17.40
C THR A 26 44.67 -32.67 -17.02
N SER A 27 43.49 -32.20 -17.44
CA SER A 27 42.65 -32.99 -18.40
C SER A 27 41.67 -32.09 -19.16
N ARG A 28 41.19 -32.55 -20.33
CA ARG A 28 40.18 -31.87 -21.15
C ARG A 28 38.78 -32.42 -20.89
N ARG A 29 37.75 -31.60 -21.14
CA ARG A 29 36.63 -31.98 -22.01
C ARG A 29 35.99 -30.76 -22.67
N GLU A 30 35.96 -30.76 -23.99
CA GLU A 30 35.11 -29.90 -24.81
C GLU A 30 33.70 -30.51 -24.86
N LEU A 31 32.63 -29.69 -24.99
CA LEU A 31 31.43 -30.07 -25.75
C LEU A 31 30.49 -28.87 -26.00
N GLN A 32 30.40 -28.52 -27.29
CA GLN A 32 29.32 -27.90 -28.06
C GLN A 32 28.30 -26.92 -27.44
N VAL A 33 28.08 -25.83 -28.19
CA VAL A 33 26.88 -25.00 -28.17
C VAL A 33 25.64 -25.83 -28.58
N GLY A 34 24.55 -25.71 -27.83
CA GLY A 34 23.22 -26.15 -28.22
C GLY A 34 22.19 -25.06 -27.92
N CYS A 35 21.32 -24.73 -28.87
CA CYS A 35 20.36 -23.63 -28.74
C CYS A 35 18.93 -24.17 -28.85
N SER A 36 18.11 -24.00 -27.81
CA SER A 36 16.67 -24.31 -27.88
C SER A 36 15.83 -23.58 -26.81
N ALA A 37 14.97 -22.69 -27.30
CA ALA A 37 13.58 -22.44 -26.88
C ALA A 37 13.14 -22.39 -25.39
N SER A 38 12.50 -21.25 -25.07
CA SER A 38 11.30 -21.13 -24.21
C SER A 38 11.32 -21.68 -22.77
N THR A 39 11.65 -20.81 -21.81
CA THR A 39 11.26 -20.98 -20.40
C THR A 39 9.76 -20.74 -20.23
N VAL A 40 8.96 -21.81 -20.30
CA VAL A 40 7.51 -21.75 -20.05
C VAL A 40 7.24 -21.34 -18.59
N SER A 41 6.29 -20.43 -18.37
CA SER A 41 5.84 -20.05 -17.03
C SER A 41 5.27 -21.28 -16.30
N GLN A 42 5.92 -21.69 -15.22
CA GLN A 42 5.50 -22.85 -14.45
C GLN A 42 4.38 -22.45 -13.47
N HIS A 43 3.16 -22.96 -13.68
CA HIS A 43 2.10 -22.89 -12.68
C HIS A 43 2.60 -23.50 -11.35
N ARG A 44 2.69 -22.68 -10.30
CA ARG A 44 3.11 -23.13 -8.97
C ARG A 44 1.94 -23.83 -8.26
N PRO A 45 2.16 -25.00 -7.63
CA PRO A 45 1.08 -25.74 -6.99
C PRO A 45 0.58 -25.05 -5.72
N TYR A 46 -0.75 -25.04 -5.57
CA TYR A 46 -1.45 -24.74 -4.33
C TYR A 46 -1.12 -25.80 -3.25
N VAL A 47 -1.17 -25.43 -1.97
CA VAL A 47 -0.93 -26.34 -0.84
C VAL A 47 -2.07 -26.21 0.17
N ALA A 48 -2.76 -27.32 0.43
CA ALA A 48 -3.93 -27.37 1.30
C ALA A 48 -3.55 -27.36 2.81
N PRO A 49 -4.38 -26.79 3.70
CA PRO A 49 -4.11 -26.75 5.15
C PRO A 49 -4.25 -28.11 5.86
N ALA A 50 -3.50 -28.30 6.94
CA ALA A 50 -3.53 -29.50 7.79
C ALA A 50 -4.39 -29.36 9.06
N SER A 51 -5.27 -28.34 9.16
CA SER A 51 -6.12 -28.10 10.32
C SER A 51 -7.56 -27.77 9.90
N ASN A 52 -8.52 -28.55 10.41
CA ASN A 52 -9.96 -28.37 10.17
C ASN A 52 -10.64 -27.40 11.15
N ALA A 53 -9.88 -26.78 12.07
CA ALA A 53 -10.41 -25.95 13.14
C ALA A 53 -10.87 -24.56 12.64
N ILE A 54 -12.18 -24.31 12.80
CA ILE A 54 -12.90 -23.08 12.44
C ILE A 54 -12.42 -21.91 13.31
N THR A 55 -12.15 -20.74 12.71
CA THR A 55 -11.82 -19.52 13.48
C THR A 55 -13.07 -18.86 14.10
N PRO A 56 -12.95 -18.02 15.14
CA PRO A 56 -14.08 -17.28 15.70
C PRO A 56 -14.82 -16.43 14.64
N ILE A 57 -14.08 -15.70 13.80
CA ILE A 57 -14.65 -14.93 12.68
C ILE A 57 -15.31 -15.85 11.65
N GLU A 58 -14.69 -16.96 11.28
CA GLU A 58 -15.26 -17.95 10.34
C GLU A 58 -16.62 -18.46 10.83
N LYS A 59 -16.75 -18.73 12.14
CA LYS A 59 -18.05 -19.08 12.75
C LYS A 59 -19.06 -17.93 12.65
N ILE A 60 -18.68 -16.71 13.06
CA ILE A 60 -19.60 -15.54 13.06
C ILE A 60 -20.07 -15.22 11.63
N LEU A 61 -19.18 -15.34 10.63
CA LEU A 61 -19.50 -15.21 9.21
C LEU A 61 -20.50 -16.28 8.75
N LEU A 62 -20.24 -17.56 9.07
CA LEU A 62 -21.15 -18.66 8.72
C LEU A 62 -22.53 -18.51 9.38
N ASP A 63 -22.58 -18.07 10.64
CA ASP A 63 -23.84 -17.85 11.36
C ASP A 63 -24.60 -16.61 10.84
N THR A 64 -23.88 -15.55 10.44
CA THR A 64 -24.45 -14.39 9.74
C THR A 64 -25.04 -14.79 8.40
N ILE A 65 -24.29 -15.54 7.56
CA ILE A 65 -24.75 -15.98 6.24
C ILE A 65 -26.00 -16.90 6.34
N LYS A 66 -26.12 -17.72 7.40
CA LYS A 66 -27.36 -18.48 7.68
C LYS A 66 -28.56 -17.58 7.98
N ALA A 67 -28.34 -16.47 8.68
CA ALA A 67 -29.39 -15.55 9.11
C ALA A 67 -29.81 -14.54 8.04
N THR A 68 -28.87 -14.04 7.24
CA THR A 68 -29.10 -12.96 6.25
C THR A 68 -29.05 -13.40 4.80
N GLY A 69 -28.61 -14.63 4.51
CA GLY A 69 -28.20 -15.04 3.18
C GLY A 69 -26.78 -14.54 2.82
N PRO A 70 -26.35 -14.70 1.57
CA PRO A 70 -24.99 -14.39 1.14
C PRO A 70 -24.56 -12.94 1.42
N ILE A 71 -23.36 -12.75 1.96
CA ILE A 71 -22.79 -11.44 2.32
C ILE A 71 -21.86 -10.91 1.22
N SER A 72 -21.58 -9.61 1.17
CA SER A 72 -20.60 -9.08 0.20
C SER A 72 -19.15 -9.34 0.64
N PHE A 73 -18.21 -9.21 -0.30
CA PHE A 73 -16.78 -9.13 0.03
C PHE A 73 -16.47 -7.98 1.00
N GLY A 74 -17.21 -6.87 0.93
CA GLY A 74 -17.06 -5.74 1.84
C GLY A 74 -17.42 -6.12 3.27
N THR A 75 -18.56 -6.79 3.47
CA THR A 75 -18.95 -7.32 4.80
C THR A 75 -17.93 -8.32 5.33
N TYR A 76 -17.48 -9.26 4.49
CA TYR A 76 -16.48 -10.26 4.87
C TYR A 76 -15.15 -9.62 5.31
N MET A 77 -14.63 -8.68 4.51
CA MET A 77 -13.36 -7.99 4.79
C MET A 77 -13.46 -7.10 6.02
N GLN A 78 -14.55 -6.34 6.18
CA GLN A 78 -14.82 -5.53 7.36
C GLN A 78 -14.84 -6.37 8.64
N MET A 79 -15.45 -7.56 8.61
CA MET A 79 -15.49 -8.47 9.76
C MET A 79 -14.13 -9.11 10.04
N CYS A 80 -13.38 -9.50 9.00
CA CYS A 80 -12.05 -10.08 9.17
C CYS A 80 -11.03 -9.08 9.74
N LEU A 81 -11.06 -7.82 9.31
CA LEU A 81 -10.09 -6.80 9.72
C LEU A 81 -10.51 -6.06 11.00
N SER A 82 -11.80 -5.73 11.15
CA SER A 82 -12.28 -4.70 12.09
C SER A 82 -13.50 -5.12 12.93
N HIS A 83 -13.80 -6.42 13.08
CA HIS A 83 -14.82 -6.87 14.04
C HIS A 83 -14.35 -6.59 15.49
N PRO A 84 -15.15 -5.91 16.35
CA PRO A 84 -14.65 -5.32 17.60
C PRO A 84 -13.90 -6.23 18.58
N THR A 85 -14.20 -7.53 18.60
CA THR A 85 -13.59 -8.50 19.53
C THR A 85 -12.62 -9.48 18.86
N GLU A 86 -12.64 -9.57 17.53
CA GLU A 86 -12.06 -10.72 16.79
C GLU A 86 -11.44 -10.34 15.44
N GLY A 87 -11.59 -9.08 15.00
CA GLY A 87 -10.97 -8.55 13.80
C GLY A 87 -9.46 -8.40 13.97
N TYR A 88 -8.74 -8.62 12.89
CA TYR A 88 -7.28 -8.68 12.86
C TYR A 88 -6.58 -7.43 13.46
N TYR A 89 -7.05 -6.21 13.18
CA TYR A 89 -6.48 -4.98 13.75
C TYR A 89 -6.96 -4.64 15.18
N MET A 90 -7.98 -5.37 15.69
CA MET A 90 -8.56 -5.15 17.02
C MET A 90 -7.89 -6.03 18.11
N LYS A 91 -7.12 -7.05 17.72
CA LYS A 91 -6.50 -8.03 18.63
C LYS A 91 -5.29 -7.44 19.38
N SER A 92 -5.47 -7.22 20.68
CA SER A 92 -4.44 -6.64 21.57
C SER A 92 -3.19 -7.50 21.77
N THR A 93 -3.27 -8.80 21.49
CA THR A 93 -2.19 -9.79 21.73
C THR A 93 -1.22 -9.95 20.55
N GLN A 94 -1.56 -9.48 19.35
CA GLN A 94 -0.69 -9.57 18.17
C GLN A 94 0.15 -8.29 18.04
N GLN A 95 1.47 -8.43 17.84
CA GLN A 95 2.33 -7.30 17.47
C GLN A 95 2.17 -7.00 15.98
N VAL A 96 1.00 -6.51 15.57
CA VAL A 96 0.61 -6.47 14.14
C VAL A 96 1.61 -5.68 13.25
N PHE A 97 2.24 -4.62 13.76
CA PHE A 97 3.10 -3.71 12.97
C PHE A 97 4.57 -3.69 13.45
N GLY A 98 5.53 -3.65 12.51
CA GLY A 98 6.95 -3.30 12.73
C GLY A 98 7.96 -4.40 12.34
N GLU A 99 9.26 -4.23 12.63
CA GLU A 99 10.32 -5.20 12.26
C GLU A 99 10.10 -6.62 12.82
N LYS A 100 9.45 -6.74 13.99
CA LYS A 100 9.04 -8.02 14.59
C LYS A 100 7.57 -8.35 14.33
N GLY A 101 6.83 -7.43 13.72
CA GLY A 101 5.41 -7.57 13.49
C GLY A 101 5.09 -8.32 12.21
N ASP A 102 3.82 -8.27 11.83
CA ASP A 102 3.31 -9.04 10.69
C ASP A 102 3.65 -8.40 9.34
N PHE A 103 3.89 -7.09 9.33
CA PHE A 103 4.38 -6.38 8.15
C PHE A 103 5.33 -5.23 8.51
N THR A 104 6.35 -5.08 7.67
CA THR A 104 7.16 -3.86 7.54
C THR A 104 6.58 -3.02 6.41
N THR A 105 5.91 -1.93 6.77
CA THR A 105 5.41 -0.89 5.87
C THR A 105 6.55 0.08 5.48
N SER A 106 6.38 0.95 4.47
CA SER A 106 7.45 1.86 4.05
C SER A 106 8.07 2.73 5.18
N PRO A 107 7.30 3.32 6.12
CA PRO A 107 7.84 4.02 7.29
C PRO A 107 8.68 3.13 8.20
N GLU A 108 8.24 1.90 8.46
CA GLU A 108 8.94 0.93 9.32
C GLU A 108 10.22 0.37 8.68
N ILE A 109 10.35 0.45 7.35
CA ILE A 109 11.56 0.05 6.63
C ILE A 109 12.65 1.11 6.75
N SER A 110 12.33 2.39 6.57
CA SER A 110 13.32 3.47 6.64
C SER A 110 12.69 4.82 6.94
N GLN A 111 13.25 5.53 7.92
CA GLN A 111 12.93 6.93 8.23
C GLN A 111 13.00 7.86 7.01
N VAL A 112 13.79 7.51 5.98
CA VAL A 112 13.92 8.31 4.76
C VAL A 112 12.59 8.40 4.01
N PHE A 113 11.69 7.41 4.15
CA PHE A 113 10.34 7.51 3.62
C PHE A 113 9.57 8.66 4.26
N GLY A 114 9.42 8.63 5.59
CA GLY A 114 8.70 9.67 6.33
C GLY A 114 9.34 11.05 6.22
N GLU A 115 10.67 11.12 6.16
CA GLU A 115 11.40 12.36 5.93
C GLU A 115 11.08 12.99 4.56
N LEU A 116 11.05 12.20 3.48
CA LEU A 116 10.76 12.72 2.14
C LEU A 116 9.27 13.07 1.96
N VAL A 117 8.36 12.33 2.61
CA VAL A 117 6.94 12.74 2.71
C VAL A 117 6.82 14.07 3.47
N GLY A 118 7.53 14.24 4.58
CA GLY A 118 7.59 15.50 5.32
C GLY A 118 8.15 16.68 4.51
N VAL A 119 9.20 16.45 3.71
CA VAL A 119 9.74 17.46 2.77
C VAL A 119 8.74 17.81 1.66
N TRP A 120 7.97 16.85 1.15
CA TRP A 120 6.92 17.14 0.17
C TRP A 120 5.78 17.95 0.77
N LEU A 121 5.26 17.54 1.94
CA LEU A 121 4.21 18.28 2.64
C LEU A 121 4.66 19.71 2.98
N LEU A 122 5.91 19.89 3.43
CA LEU A 122 6.52 21.20 3.64
C LEU A 122 6.55 22.04 2.35
N SER A 123 6.96 21.47 1.22
CA SER A 123 7.05 22.23 -0.04
C SER A 123 5.69 22.77 -0.49
N GLN A 124 4.61 21.99 -0.36
CA GLN A 124 3.27 22.45 -0.73
C GLN A 124 2.80 23.65 0.11
N TRP A 125 3.08 23.66 1.42
CA TRP A 125 2.78 24.81 2.29
C TRP A 125 3.67 26.04 2.01
N LEU A 126 4.93 25.82 1.61
CA LEU A 126 5.82 26.90 1.16
C LEU A 126 5.34 27.52 -0.17
N TYR A 127 4.88 26.71 -1.12
CA TYR A 127 4.27 27.21 -2.37
C TYR A 127 2.96 27.97 -2.09
N ALA A 128 2.17 27.56 -1.10
CA ALA A 128 1.00 28.29 -0.59
C ALA A 128 1.35 29.53 0.28
N GLY A 129 2.58 30.05 0.17
CA GLY A 129 2.99 31.34 0.73
C GLY A 129 3.36 31.36 2.21
N SER A 130 3.41 30.21 2.89
CA SER A 130 3.94 29.99 4.27
C SER A 130 3.43 30.88 5.42
N SER A 131 2.48 31.77 5.17
CA SER A 131 1.88 32.66 6.19
C SER A 131 0.74 32.02 6.99
N ARG A 132 0.29 30.83 6.56
CA ARG A 132 -0.90 30.15 7.09
C ARG A 132 -0.55 29.18 8.21
N ARG A 133 -1.37 29.17 9.27
CA ARG A 133 -1.34 28.12 10.30
C ARG A 133 -1.59 26.75 9.68
N LEU A 134 -0.87 25.74 10.17
CA LEU A 134 -0.85 24.38 9.69
C LEU A 134 -1.70 23.47 10.58
N ARG A 135 -2.42 22.57 9.91
CA ARG A 135 -3.08 21.41 10.50
C ARG A 135 -2.57 20.16 9.81
N LEU A 136 -2.09 19.19 10.58
CA LEU A 136 -1.73 17.86 10.06
C LEU A 136 -2.89 16.87 10.24
N VAL A 137 -3.06 15.97 9.28
CA VAL A 137 -4.02 14.87 9.33
C VAL A 137 -3.36 13.58 8.82
N GLU A 138 -3.48 12.46 9.53
CA GLU A 138 -3.09 11.15 9.03
C GLU A 138 -4.25 10.14 9.12
N LEU A 139 -4.46 9.39 8.03
CA LEU A 139 -5.44 8.31 7.95
C LEU A 139 -4.73 6.96 8.10
N GLY A 140 -5.08 6.20 9.14
CA GLY A 140 -4.44 4.91 9.45
C GLY A 140 -2.96 5.01 9.87
N PRO A 141 -2.58 5.86 10.84
CA PRO A 141 -1.18 6.06 11.24
C PRO A 141 -0.47 4.81 11.78
N GLY A 142 -1.19 3.74 12.10
CA GLY A 142 -0.64 2.45 12.56
C GLY A 142 0.15 2.61 13.86
N ARG A 143 1.48 2.69 13.77
CA ARG A 143 2.38 2.94 14.92
C ARG A 143 2.62 4.42 15.21
N GLY A 144 2.21 5.34 14.33
CA GLY A 144 2.52 6.77 14.41
C GLY A 144 3.89 7.16 13.86
N THR A 145 4.68 6.19 13.36
CA THR A 145 6.05 6.38 12.86
C THR A 145 6.13 7.39 11.71
N LEU A 146 5.13 7.40 10.81
CA LEU A 146 5.08 8.34 9.69
C LEU A 146 4.84 9.77 10.15
N MET A 147 3.80 10.04 10.96
CA MET A 147 3.61 11.33 11.64
C MET A 147 4.87 11.76 12.41
N HIS A 148 5.49 10.85 13.17
CA HIS A 148 6.68 11.17 13.97
C HIS A 148 7.83 11.70 13.09
N ASP A 149 8.12 11.06 11.95
CA ASP A 149 9.17 11.52 11.04
C ASP A 149 8.80 12.79 10.27
N ILE A 150 7.52 12.96 9.89
CA ILE A 150 7.01 14.21 9.29
C ILE A 150 7.21 15.37 10.27
N LEU A 151 6.77 15.23 11.53
CA LEU A 151 6.92 16.24 12.57
C LEU A 151 8.40 16.49 12.93
N ARG A 152 9.24 15.45 12.90
CA ARG A 152 10.70 15.56 13.09
C ARG A 152 11.36 16.37 11.98
N VAL A 153 10.89 16.30 10.74
CA VAL A 153 11.32 17.19 9.64
C VAL A 153 10.77 18.61 9.84
N LEU A 154 9.46 18.77 10.03
CA LEU A 154 8.84 20.10 10.13
C LEU A 154 9.38 20.92 11.31
N SER A 155 9.70 20.27 12.45
CA SER A 155 10.29 20.92 13.63
C SER A 155 11.68 21.54 13.41
N GLN A 156 12.41 21.15 12.35
CA GLN A 156 13.68 21.78 11.97
C GLN A 156 13.49 23.20 11.41
N PHE A 157 12.34 23.47 10.80
CA PHE A 157 12.02 24.75 10.17
C PHE A 157 11.16 25.58 11.13
N SER A 158 11.70 26.67 11.68
CA SER A 158 11.00 27.51 12.68
C SER A 158 9.61 27.93 12.23
N ALA A 159 9.49 28.49 11.03
CA ALA A 159 8.22 28.93 10.46
C ALA A 159 7.18 27.79 10.38
N ALA A 160 7.56 26.57 9.98
CA ALA A 160 6.64 25.44 9.92
C ALA A 160 6.28 24.94 11.32
N ARG A 161 7.27 24.77 12.21
CA ARG A 161 7.10 24.38 13.61
C ARG A 161 6.13 25.30 14.37
N GLU A 162 6.24 26.60 14.13
CA GLU A 162 5.42 27.65 14.76
C GLU A 162 4.08 27.87 14.02
N ALA A 163 3.95 27.38 12.78
CA ALA A 163 2.68 27.37 12.07
C ALA A 163 1.77 26.20 12.50
N ILE A 164 2.33 25.04 12.89
CA ILE A 164 1.53 23.88 13.33
C ILE A 164 0.75 24.22 14.60
N GLU A 165 -0.58 24.12 14.51
CA GLU A 165 -1.48 24.24 15.66
C GLU A 165 -1.97 22.88 16.14
N SER A 166 -2.43 22.02 15.22
CA SER A 166 -3.04 20.73 15.55
C SER A 166 -2.66 19.58 14.61
N ILE A 167 -2.71 18.37 15.17
CA ILE A 167 -2.39 17.08 14.53
C ILE A 167 -3.59 16.15 14.78
N HIS A 168 -4.21 15.65 13.71
CA HIS A 168 -5.40 14.80 13.78
C HIS A 168 -5.10 13.40 13.23
N LEU A 169 -5.34 12.38 14.04
CA LEU A 169 -5.05 10.99 13.73
C LEU A 169 -6.37 10.20 13.60
N VAL A 170 -6.66 9.69 12.41
CA VAL A 170 -7.86 8.86 12.16
C VAL A 170 -7.49 7.40 12.36
N GLU A 171 -7.89 6.87 13.51
CA GLU A 171 -7.53 5.56 14.05
C GLU A 171 -8.71 5.00 14.85
N ASN A 172 -9.14 3.76 14.57
CA ASN A 172 -10.25 3.13 15.29
C ASN A 172 -9.81 2.16 16.40
N SER A 173 -8.57 1.66 16.37
CA SER A 173 -8.04 0.71 17.35
C SER A 173 -7.52 1.43 18.61
N PRO A 174 -8.15 1.27 19.79
CA PRO A 174 -7.72 1.97 21.01
C PRO A 174 -6.28 1.62 21.42
N ASN A 175 -5.83 0.40 21.11
CA ASN A 175 -4.49 -0.07 21.40
C ASN A 175 -3.42 0.55 20.47
N MET A 176 -3.80 0.98 19.25
CA MET A 176 -2.91 1.75 18.39
C MET A 176 -2.89 3.23 18.76
N ARG A 177 -4.03 3.82 19.13
CA ARG A 177 -4.09 5.18 19.70
C ARG A 177 -3.13 5.35 20.88
N GLN A 178 -3.11 4.41 21.82
CA GLN A 178 -2.17 4.43 22.95
C GLN A 178 -0.70 4.44 22.50
N ARG A 179 -0.30 3.57 21.54
CA ARG A 179 1.08 3.54 21.04
C ARG A 179 1.47 4.81 20.27
N GLN A 180 0.52 5.42 19.57
CA GLN A 180 0.69 6.68 18.88
C GLN A 180 0.87 7.83 19.89
N ASP A 181 0.11 7.84 20.99
CA ASP A 181 0.25 8.81 22.09
C ASP A 181 1.64 8.69 22.76
N GLU A 182 2.03 7.47 23.16
CA GLU A 182 3.34 7.16 23.75
C GLU A 182 4.52 7.63 22.86
N LEU A 183 4.37 7.62 21.53
CA LEU A 183 5.38 8.05 20.57
C LEU A 183 5.35 9.56 20.29
N LEU A 184 4.17 10.17 20.17
CA LEU A 184 3.99 11.51 19.61
C LEU A 184 3.84 12.60 20.67
N SER A 185 3.20 12.32 21.81
CA SER A 185 2.98 13.30 22.87
C SER A 185 4.26 13.93 23.45
N PRO A 186 5.41 13.23 23.57
CA PRO A 186 6.68 13.87 23.97
C PRO A 186 7.14 14.97 23.00
N LEU A 187 6.85 14.85 21.70
CA LEU A 187 7.20 15.84 20.68
C LEU A 187 6.13 16.95 20.58
N ALA A 188 4.85 16.59 20.69
CA ALA A 188 3.74 17.55 20.69
C ALA A 188 3.79 18.47 21.92
N PHE A 189 4.01 17.93 23.13
CA PHE A 189 4.17 18.70 24.36
C PHE A 189 5.35 19.68 24.29
N LYS A 190 6.51 19.22 23.76
CA LYS A 190 7.72 20.05 23.57
C LYS A 190 7.48 21.27 22.66
N HIS A 191 6.51 21.20 21.75
CA HIS A 191 6.22 22.26 20.78
C HIS A 191 4.84 22.91 20.95
N ASN A 192 4.09 22.54 22.00
CA ASN A 192 2.73 23.00 22.28
C ASN A 192 1.78 22.81 21.08
N TRP A 193 1.85 21.63 20.45
CA TRP A 193 0.91 21.22 19.40
C TRP A 193 -0.26 20.44 20.02
N ASP A 194 -1.48 20.70 19.54
CA ASP A 194 -2.67 19.93 19.92
C ASP A 194 -2.69 18.58 19.17
N LEU A 195 -2.99 17.49 19.86
CA LEU A 195 -2.93 16.13 19.33
C LEU A 195 -4.25 15.40 19.59
N GLN A 196 -4.97 15.08 18.51
CA GLN A 196 -6.34 14.59 18.56
C GLN A 196 -6.51 13.26 17.81
N TRP A 197 -7.35 12.36 18.35
CA TRP A 197 -7.71 11.09 17.71
C TRP A 197 -9.19 11.01 17.35
N HIS A 198 -9.46 10.54 16.14
CA HIS A 198 -10.79 10.48 15.50
C HIS A 198 -11.05 9.03 15.08
N ALA A 199 -12.27 8.51 15.26
CA ALA A 199 -12.65 7.16 14.82
C ALA A 199 -13.07 7.13 13.34
N SER A 200 -13.44 8.28 12.77
CA SER A 200 -13.72 8.46 11.34
C SER A 200 -13.13 9.77 10.82
N VAL A 201 -12.81 9.81 9.52
CA VAL A 201 -12.49 11.05 8.79
C VAL A 201 -13.67 12.03 8.77
N ASP A 202 -14.89 11.56 9.05
CA ASP A 202 -16.08 12.42 9.24
C ASP A 202 -16.01 13.27 10.52
N GLU A 203 -15.31 12.81 11.55
CA GLU A 203 -15.19 13.46 12.88
C GLU A 203 -14.10 14.54 12.90
N VAL A 204 -13.14 14.49 11.97
CA VAL A 204 -12.11 15.53 11.80
C VAL A 204 -12.82 16.86 11.50
N PRO A 205 -12.67 17.90 12.33
CA PRO A 205 -13.42 19.15 12.17
C PRO A 205 -13.20 19.77 10.79
N HIS A 206 -14.24 20.37 10.19
CA HIS A 206 -14.02 21.22 9.03
C HIS A 206 -13.41 22.55 9.50
N ASP A 207 -12.31 22.96 8.89
CA ASP A 207 -11.66 24.23 9.21
C ASP A 207 -11.16 24.90 7.92
N PRO A 208 -11.79 26.00 7.48
CA PRO A 208 -11.40 26.71 6.27
C PRO A 208 -10.28 27.74 6.49
N THR A 209 -9.79 27.91 7.71
CA THR A 209 -8.81 28.96 8.06
C THR A 209 -7.37 28.46 8.01
N ARG A 210 -7.11 27.23 8.50
CA ARG A 210 -5.79 26.57 8.42
C ARG A 210 -5.46 26.15 6.98
N PHE A 211 -4.19 25.85 6.74
CA PHE A 211 -3.74 25.06 5.59
C PHE A 211 -3.63 23.60 6.05
N THR A 212 -4.29 22.68 5.34
CA THR A 212 -4.33 21.26 5.74
C THR A 212 -3.26 20.45 5.01
N LEU A 213 -2.39 19.78 5.75
CA LEU A 213 -1.44 18.78 5.27
C LEU A 213 -1.95 17.40 5.66
N LEU A 214 -2.29 16.55 4.69
CA LEU A 214 -2.85 15.22 4.93
C LEU A 214 -1.95 14.11 4.36
N VAL A 215 -1.89 12.98 5.06
CA VAL A 215 -1.26 11.75 4.53
C VAL A 215 -2.15 10.52 4.77
N ALA A 216 -2.14 9.59 3.83
CA ALA A 216 -2.72 8.26 3.95
C ALA A 216 -1.78 7.25 3.30
N HIS A 217 -1.34 6.23 4.05
CA HIS A 217 -0.30 5.29 3.62
C HIS A 217 -0.66 3.86 4.01
N GLU A 218 -0.81 2.94 3.04
CA GLU A 218 -1.37 1.58 3.27
C GLU A 218 -2.69 1.68 4.08
N PHE A 219 -3.62 2.50 3.56
CA PHE A 219 -4.90 2.81 4.20
C PHE A 219 -6.09 2.44 3.32
N PHE A 220 -5.98 2.64 2.01
CA PHE A 220 -7.05 2.39 1.05
C PHE A 220 -7.11 0.92 0.59
N ASP A 221 -5.99 0.18 0.64
CA ASP A 221 -5.96 -1.27 0.36
C ASP A 221 -6.63 -2.12 1.45
N ALA A 222 -6.72 -1.61 2.68
CA ALA A 222 -7.40 -2.21 3.82
C ALA A 222 -8.91 -1.85 3.92
N LEU A 223 -9.45 -1.04 3.00
CA LEU A 223 -10.87 -0.64 3.04
C LEU A 223 -11.80 -1.71 2.42
N PRO A 224 -13.01 -1.92 2.98
CA PRO A 224 -13.99 -2.84 2.42
C PRO A 224 -14.34 -2.53 0.96
N PHE A 225 -14.26 -3.53 0.09
CA PHE A 225 -14.63 -3.46 -1.33
C PHE A 225 -15.70 -4.50 -1.66
N ASN A 226 -16.56 -4.16 -2.63
CA ASN A 226 -17.50 -5.10 -3.24
C ASN A 226 -16.93 -5.57 -4.58
N LEU A 227 -17.06 -6.87 -4.88
CA LEU A 227 -16.68 -7.47 -6.15
C LEU A 227 -17.92 -7.53 -7.04
N ILE A 228 -17.90 -6.95 -8.24
CA ILE A 228 -19.08 -6.78 -9.09
C ILE A 228 -18.78 -7.32 -10.49
N GLN A 229 -19.65 -8.20 -11.02
CA GLN A 229 -19.52 -8.81 -12.35
C GLN A 229 -20.52 -8.22 -13.34
N LYS A 230 -20.05 -7.93 -14.56
CA LYS A 230 -20.91 -7.54 -15.68
C LYS A 230 -21.52 -8.78 -16.33
N THR A 231 -22.82 -8.96 -16.18
CA THR A 231 -23.56 -10.05 -16.85
C THR A 231 -24.25 -9.52 -18.11
N GLN A 232 -24.82 -10.42 -18.93
CA GLN A 232 -25.67 -10.01 -20.07
C GLN A 232 -26.90 -9.21 -19.62
N GLY A 233 -27.40 -9.46 -18.40
CA GLY A 233 -28.50 -8.71 -17.76
C GLY A 233 -28.04 -7.48 -16.96
N GLY A 234 -26.83 -6.96 -17.20
CA GLY A 234 -26.24 -5.86 -16.45
C GLY A 234 -25.39 -6.29 -15.25
N TRP A 235 -25.06 -5.34 -14.38
CA TRP A 235 -24.15 -5.55 -13.25
C TRP A 235 -24.81 -6.30 -12.08
N LYS A 236 -24.13 -7.34 -11.58
CA LYS A 236 -24.49 -8.11 -10.37
C LYS A 236 -23.33 -8.19 -9.40
N GLU A 237 -23.62 -8.24 -8.11
CA GLU A 237 -22.58 -8.35 -7.08
C GLU A 237 -22.17 -9.82 -6.88
N VAL A 238 -20.88 -10.07 -6.68
CA VAL A 238 -20.33 -11.37 -6.31
C VAL A 238 -20.32 -11.44 -4.79
N MET A 239 -21.13 -12.34 -4.25
CA MET A 239 -21.38 -12.54 -2.82
C MET A 239 -20.69 -13.81 -2.33
N ILE A 240 -20.60 -13.94 -1.01
CA ILE A 240 -19.99 -15.06 -0.31
C ILE A 240 -21.11 -15.87 0.35
N ALA A 241 -21.21 -17.15 -0.01
CA ALA A 241 -22.17 -18.11 0.50
C ALA A 241 -21.43 -19.32 1.13
N PRO A 242 -22.10 -20.19 1.90
CA PRO A 242 -21.48 -21.41 2.38
C PRO A 242 -21.21 -22.34 1.20
N ALA A 243 -20.13 -23.12 1.29
CA ALA A 243 -19.94 -24.26 0.42
C ALA A 243 -21.04 -25.30 0.67
N GLU A 244 -21.60 -25.86 -0.40
CA GLU A 244 -22.58 -26.95 -0.30
C GLU A 244 -21.89 -28.23 0.18
N SER A 245 -22.60 -29.04 0.97
CA SER A 245 -22.12 -30.35 1.41
C SER A 245 -22.17 -31.37 0.26
N ALA A 246 -21.19 -31.25 -0.65
CA ALA A 246 -20.85 -32.21 -1.70
C ALA A 246 -22.04 -32.88 -2.43
N GLN A 247 -22.82 -32.08 -3.16
CA GLN A 247 -23.57 -32.59 -4.32
C GLN A 247 -23.11 -31.85 -5.59
N PRO A 248 -23.03 -32.53 -6.76
CA PRO A 248 -22.39 -31.98 -7.94
C PRO A 248 -23.32 -31.01 -8.71
N SER A 249 -23.42 -29.77 -8.25
CA SER A 249 -24.06 -28.68 -8.98
C SER A 249 -23.19 -28.25 -10.18
N SER A 250 -23.75 -28.24 -11.40
CA SER A 250 -23.01 -28.20 -12.66
C SER A 250 -22.52 -26.80 -13.11
N LEU A 251 -21.60 -26.22 -12.35
CA LEU A 251 -20.83 -25.04 -12.78
C LEU A 251 -19.36 -25.43 -13.03
N ASN A 252 -18.98 -25.55 -14.30
CA ASN A 252 -17.60 -25.84 -14.71
C ASN A 252 -16.62 -24.76 -14.17
N PRO A 253 -15.62 -25.10 -13.35
CA PRO A 253 -14.69 -24.11 -12.77
C PRO A 253 -13.78 -23.40 -13.78
N THR A 254 -13.76 -23.82 -15.04
CA THR A 254 -12.83 -23.37 -16.08
C THR A 254 -13.14 -22.00 -16.69
N SER A 255 -14.20 -21.31 -16.28
CA SER A 255 -14.64 -20.03 -16.86
C SER A 255 -14.16 -18.77 -16.11
N LEU A 256 -13.53 -18.91 -14.94
CA LEU A 256 -13.07 -17.77 -14.11
C LEU A 256 -11.59 -17.39 -14.30
N ASN A 257 -10.82 -18.19 -15.05
CA ASN A 257 -9.43 -17.90 -15.41
C ASN A 257 -9.31 -17.55 -16.90
N VAL A 258 -10.03 -16.52 -17.37
CA VAL A 258 -9.82 -15.97 -18.72
C VAL A 258 -8.68 -14.96 -18.67
N ASP A 259 -7.47 -15.48 -18.87
CA ASP A 259 -6.29 -14.67 -19.13
C ASP A 259 -6.47 -13.93 -20.48
N THR A 260 -6.42 -12.59 -20.49
CA THR A 260 -6.65 -11.79 -21.71
C THR A 260 -5.40 -11.73 -22.59
N THR A 261 -4.89 -12.90 -22.99
CA THR A 261 -3.88 -13.06 -24.03
C THR A 261 -4.34 -14.09 -25.08
N LEU A 262 -4.08 -13.80 -26.36
CA LEU A 262 -4.70 -14.50 -27.49
C LEU A 262 -3.95 -15.80 -27.85
N ASN A 263 -4.48 -16.98 -27.48
CA ASN A 263 -4.23 -18.21 -28.27
C ASN A 263 -5.22 -19.38 -27.97
N PRO A 264 -5.96 -19.92 -28.95
CA PRO A 264 -6.98 -20.95 -28.72
C PRO A 264 -6.51 -22.39 -29.02
N SER A 265 -5.66 -23.00 -28.18
CA SER A 265 -5.46 -24.47 -28.20
C SER A 265 -4.75 -25.06 -26.97
N ARG A 266 -5.48 -25.79 -26.12
CA ARG A 266 -4.96 -26.89 -25.28
C ARG A 266 -6.10 -27.74 -24.70
N ASN A 267 -5.92 -29.06 -24.71
CA ASN A 267 -6.87 -30.02 -24.15
C ASN A 267 -6.76 -30.11 -22.62
N PRO A 268 -7.83 -30.48 -21.90
CA PRO A 268 -7.84 -30.48 -20.44
C PRO A 268 -6.97 -31.61 -19.85
N VAL A 269 -6.26 -31.29 -18.76
CA VAL A 269 -5.56 -32.23 -17.89
C VAL A 269 -6.24 -32.19 -16.51
N ALA A 270 -6.40 -33.35 -15.86
CA ALA A 270 -7.21 -33.48 -14.65
C ALA A 270 -6.65 -32.71 -13.44
N SER A 271 -7.54 -32.05 -12.70
CA SER A 271 -7.24 -31.23 -11.51
C SER A 271 -6.88 -32.09 -10.28
N PRO A 272 -5.79 -31.79 -9.55
CA PRO A 272 -5.53 -32.42 -8.25
C PRO A 272 -6.31 -31.75 -7.11
N ALA A 273 -7.04 -32.56 -6.33
CA ALA A 273 -7.55 -32.31 -4.97
C ALA A 273 -7.85 -30.84 -4.57
N GLU A 274 -9.10 -30.41 -4.77
CA GLU A 274 -9.61 -29.14 -4.25
C GLU A 274 -9.62 -29.14 -2.70
N SER A 275 -9.00 -28.14 -2.09
CA SER A 275 -9.18 -27.87 -0.65
C SER A 275 -10.52 -27.18 -0.46
N ALA A 276 -11.51 -27.92 0.06
CA ALA A 276 -12.86 -27.42 0.27
C ALA A 276 -12.92 -26.33 1.35
N SER A 277 -12.75 -25.07 0.92
CA SER A 277 -13.12 -23.89 1.71
C SER A 277 -14.58 -23.99 2.15
N ARG A 278 -14.90 -23.50 3.36
CA ARG A 278 -16.30 -23.44 3.84
C ARG A 278 -17.12 -22.35 3.16
N PHE A 279 -16.48 -21.51 2.34
CA PHE A 279 -17.11 -20.44 1.60
C PHE A 279 -16.92 -20.62 0.09
N ARG A 280 -17.91 -20.16 -0.69
CA ARG A 280 -17.85 -20.07 -2.15
C ARG A 280 -18.36 -18.72 -2.63
N ARG A 281 -17.96 -18.36 -3.85
CA ARG A 281 -18.47 -17.18 -4.55
C ARG A 281 -19.79 -17.52 -5.25
N VAL A 282 -20.79 -16.66 -5.13
CA VAL A 282 -22.09 -16.76 -5.83
C VAL A 282 -22.48 -15.39 -6.39
N LEU A 283 -23.31 -15.33 -7.43
CA LEU A 283 -23.86 -14.05 -7.91
C LEU A 283 -25.12 -13.66 -7.13
N SER A 284 -25.32 -12.36 -6.92
CA SER A 284 -26.53 -11.82 -6.32
C SER A 284 -27.77 -12.18 -7.16
N SER A 285 -28.85 -12.60 -6.50
CA SER A 285 -30.12 -12.93 -7.17
C SER A 285 -30.72 -11.69 -7.84
N ILE A 286 -30.73 -10.58 -7.10
CA ILE A 286 -31.19 -9.24 -7.50
C ILE A 286 -29.95 -8.32 -7.62
N PRO A 287 -29.94 -7.32 -8.53
CA PRO A 287 -28.92 -6.25 -8.50
C PRO A 287 -28.90 -5.55 -7.13
N THR A 288 -27.70 -5.30 -6.60
CA THR A 288 -27.52 -4.57 -5.34
C THR A 288 -27.49 -3.06 -5.60
N ALA A 289 -27.53 -2.24 -4.54
CA ALA A 289 -27.31 -0.80 -4.69
C ALA A 289 -25.94 -0.52 -5.34
N SER A 290 -24.88 -1.23 -4.92
CA SER A 290 -23.54 -1.16 -5.50
C SER A 290 -23.54 -1.47 -7.00
N SER A 291 -24.15 -2.59 -7.39
CA SER A 291 -24.13 -3.03 -8.80
C SER A 291 -25.02 -2.17 -9.68
N THR A 292 -26.14 -1.67 -9.16
CA THR A 292 -27.06 -0.79 -9.89
C THR A 292 -26.44 0.58 -10.18
N LEU A 293 -25.79 1.18 -9.17
CA LEU A 293 -25.15 2.50 -9.33
C LEU A 293 -23.86 2.45 -10.14
N LEU A 294 -23.18 1.29 -10.21
CA LEU A 294 -21.90 1.15 -10.94
C LEU A 294 -21.99 1.56 -12.42
N GLY A 295 -23.06 1.18 -13.12
CA GLY A 295 -23.25 1.56 -14.52
C GLY A 295 -23.45 3.06 -14.76
N LEU A 296 -23.67 3.82 -13.68
CA LEU A 296 -23.96 5.26 -13.68
C LEU A 296 -22.84 6.10 -13.03
N SER A 297 -21.98 5.50 -12.20
CA SER A 297 -20.97 6.21 -11.41
C SER A 297 -19.74 6.62 -12.23
N SER A 298 -19.38 5.87 -13.28
CA SER A 298 -18.33 6.26 -14.22
C SER A 298 -18.51 5.64 -15.61
N ALA A 299 -18.14 6.40 -16.64
CA ALA A 299 -18.03 5.93 -18.01
C ALA A 299 -17.06 4.74 -18.14
N ARG A 300 -16.02 4.65 -17.29
CA ARG A 300 -15.01 3.57 -17.28
C ARG A 300 -15.64 2.17 -17.18
N PHE A 301 -16.78 2.05 -16.51
CA PHE A 301 -17.50 0.78 -16.30
C PHE A 301 -18.60 0.54 -17.34
N LYS A 302 -19.09 1.60 -17.98
CA LYS A 302 -20.15 1.54 -18.99
C LYS A 302 -19.77 0.66 -20.18
N ASP A 303 -18.52 0.73 -20.63
CA ASP A 303 -18.09 0.14 -21.90
C ASP A 303 -17.34 -1.20 -21.76
N LEU A 304 -17.17 -1.72 -20.53
CA LEU A 304 -16.59 -3.04 -20.27
C LEU A 304 -17.41 -4.19 -20.92
N PRO A 305 -16.79 -5.30 -21.35
CA PRO A 305 -17.51 -6.46 -21.88
C PRO A 305 -18.26 -7.25 -20.80
N ALA A 306 -19.24 -8.06 -21.20
CA ALA A 306 -19.84 -9.05 -20.31
C ALA A 306 -18.78 -10.11 -19.90
N GLY A 307 -18.82 -10.54 -18.65
CA GLY A 307 -17.81 -11.38 -18.01
C GLY A 307 -16.86 -10.59 -17.09
N SER A 308 -16.60 -9.31 -17.37
CA SER A 308 -15.70 -8.47 -16.57
C SER A 308 -16.06 -8.42 -15.08
N LEU A 309 -15.04 -8.54 -14.23
CA LEU A 309 -15.09 -8.34 -12.79
C LEU A 309 -14.47 -6.98 -12.43
N VAL A 310 -15.03 -6.30 -11.43
CA VAL A 310 -14.51 -5.04 -10.89
C VAL A 310 -14.56 -5.06 -9.36
N GLU A 311 -13.45 -4.73 -8.72
CA GLU A 311 -13.27 -4.52 -7.28
C GLU A 311 -13.45 -3.03 -6.95
N ILE A 312 -14.43 -2.69 -6.10
CA ILE A 312 -14.85 -1.29 -5.87
C ILE A 312 -15.13 -1.06 -4.40
N SER A 313 -14.53 -0.03 -3.81
CA SER A 313 -14.84 0.39 -2.44
C SER A 313 -15.63 1.71 -2.43
N PRO A 314 -16.96 1.68 -2.18
CA PRO A 314 -17.74 2.89 -1.90
C PRO A 314 -17.20 3.67 -0.69
N THR A 315 -16.59 2.97 0.27
CA THR A 315 -15.90 3.55 1.43
C THR A 315 -14.68 4.36 1.00
N ALA A 316 -13.82 3.83 0.14
CA ALA A 316 -12.70 4.56 -0.44
C ALA A 316 -13.15 5.81 -1.19
N PHE A 317 -14.23 5.71 -2.00
CA PHE A 317 -14.79 6.85 -2.73
C PHE A 317 -15.29 7.95 -1.77
N LYS A 318 -16.05 7.57 -0.72
CA LYS A 318 -16.49 8.52 0.32
C LYS A 318 -15.31 9.20 1.00
N ILE A 319 -14.30 8.44 1.43
CA ILE A 319 -13.15 8.96 2.16
C ILE A 319 -12.27 9.85 1.28
N ALA A 320 -11.98 9.45 0.03
CA ALA A 320 -11.23 10.28 -0.91
C ALA A 320 -11.95 11.61 -1.21
N ARG A 321 -13.28 11.59 -1.37
CA ARG A 321 -14.07 12.83 -1.47
C ARG A 321 -13.94 13.69 -0.21
N LYS A 322 -14.08 13.09 0.97
CA LYS A 322 -13.96 13.79 2.27
C LYS A 322 -12.56 14.37 2.49
N VAL A 323 -11.50 13.72 2.01
CA VAL A 323 -10.12 14.27 1.97
C VAL A 323 -10.08 15.55 1.14
N GLY A 324 -10.70 15.57 -0.04
CA GLY A 324 -10.87 16.79 -0.83
C GLY A 324 -11.64 17.88 -0.06
N GLU A 325 -12.77 17.54 0.55
CA GLU A 325 -13.61 18.46 1.31
C GLU A 325 -12.89 19.05 2.55
N LEU A 326 -12.03 18.28 3.23
CA LEU A 326 -11.18 18.75 4.34
C LEU A 326 -10.11 19.77 3.92
N MET A 327 -9.75 19.82 2.63
CA MET A 327 -8.86 20.82 2.03
C MET A 327 -9.62 21.93 1.30
N HIS A 328 -10.95 21.87 1.24
CA HIS A 328 -11.81 22.81 0.52
C HIS A 328 -12.51 23.79 1.48
N GLY A 329 -12.97 24.94 0.98
CA GLY A 329 -13.69 25.95 1.76
C GLY A 329 -15.17 25.65 1.87
N ALA A 330 -15.75 25.71 3.07
CA ALA A 330 -17.19 25.49 3.24
C ALA A 330 -18.01 26.74 2.84
N GLY A 331 -18.77 26.63 1.74
CA GLY A 331 -19.77 27.62 1.31
C GLY A 331 -19.32 28.56 0.19
N HIS A 332 -20.18 29.52 -0.17
CA HIS A 332 -20.02 30.43 -1.32
C HIS A 332 -18.84 31.43 -1.25
N LYS A 333 -17.91 31.26 -0.30
CA LYS A 333 -16.63 31.98 -0.24
C LYS A 333 -15.46 30.99 -0.35
N ALA A 334 -15.17 30.57 -1.58
CA ALA A 334 -14.04 29.71 -1.96
C ALA A 334 -12.66 30.43 -1.86
N GLU A 335 -12.55 31.40 -0.95
CA GLU A 335 -11.46 32.37 -0.77
C GLU A 335 -10.59 32.03 0.45
N SER A 336 -10.88 30.93 1.15
CA SER A 336 -10.43 30.67 2.52
C SER A 336 -9.53 29.43 2.64
N SER A 337 -10.10 28.22 2.49
CA SER A 337 -9.35 26.98 2.67
C SER A 337 -8.41 26.66 1.49
N ALA A 338 -7.29 26.02 1.80
CA ALA A 338 -6.42 25.35 0.85
C ALA A 338 -5.69 24.21 1.57
N GLY A 339 -5.12 23.27 0.84
CA GLY A 339 -4.42 22.15 1.44
C GLY A 339 -3.79 21.21 0.43
N SER A 340 -3.06 20.23 0.95
CA SER A 340 -2.41 19.19 0.15
C SER A 340 -2.41 17.86 0.88
N ALA A 341 -2.76 16.79 0.17
CA ALA A 341 -2.75 15.42 0.66
C ALA A 341 -1.78 14.56 -0.15
N LEU A 342 -1.15 13.58 0.49
CA LEU A 342 -0.42 12.51 -0.17
C LEU A 342 -1.08 11.17 0.13
N ILE A 343 -1.49 10.45 -0.91
CA ILE A 343 -2.06 9.10 -0.82
C ILE A 343 -1.04 8.14 -1.41
N VAL A 344 -0.59 7.16 -0.61
CA VAL A 344 0.45 6.19 -0.98
C VAL A 344 -0.05 4.78 -0.73
N ASP A 345 -0.22 3.99 -1.79
CA ASP A 345 -0.86 2.68 -1.65
C ASP A 345 -0.55 1.70 -2.79
N TYR A 346 -0.86 0.42 -2.59
CA TYR A 346 -0.76 -0.62 -3.62
C TYR A 346 -1.81 -0.43 -4.71
N GLY A 347 -1.42 -0.34 -5.98
CA GLY A 347 -2.41 -0.37 -7.06
C GLY A 347 -1.99 0.30 -8.37
N GLY A 348 -2.89 1.09 -8.94
CA GLY A 348 -2.67 1.78 -10.22
C GLY A 348 -3.88 2.54 -10.72
N GLU A 349 -3.71 3.32 -11.78
CA GLU A 349 -4.79 4.09 -12.40
C GLU A 349 -5.64 3.22 -13.35
N LYS A 350 -6.26 2.18 -12.79
CA LYS A 350 -7.14 1.24 -13.51
C LYS A 350 -8.05 0.49 -12.56
N ALA A 351 -9.14 -0.03 -13.12
CA ALA A 351 -9.97 -1.02 -12.45
C ALA A 351 -9.18 -2.33 -12.23
N PHE A 352 -9.41 -2.96 -11.08
CA PHE A 352 -8.95 -4.33 -10.77
C PHE A 352 -10.17 -5.25 -10.63
N GLY A 353 -9.99 -6.57 -10.76
CA GLY A 353 -11.08 -7.55 -10.66
C GLY A 353 -10.67 -8.88 -10.03
N ASN A 354 -9.45 -8.95 -9.49
CA ASN A 354 -8.75 -10.15 -9.05
C ASN A 354 -7.51 -9.86 -8.18
N SER A 355 -7.46 -8.68 -7.54
CA SER A 355 -6.32 -8.23 -6.72
C SER A 355 -6.46 -8.51 -5.24
N PHE A 356 -7.68 -8.83 -4.77
CA PHE A 356 -7.96 -9.21 -3.38
C PHE A 356 -7.19 -10.45 -2.95
N ARG A 357 -6.44 -10.34 -1.85
CA ARG A 357 -5.44 -11.31 -1.41
C ARG A 357 -5.34 -11.37 0.11
N VAL A 358 -4.97 -12.54 0.62
CA VAL A 358 -4.45 -12.69 1.99
C VAL A 358 -2.98 -12.27 2.03
N ARG A 359 -2.64 -11.38 2.96
CA ARG A 359 -1.28 -11.01 3.33
C ARG A 359 -0.93 -11.74 4.63
N ALA A 360 0.27 -12.32 4.72
CA ALA A 360 0.59 -13.25 5.80
C ALA A 360 1.14 -12.57 7.04
N SER A 361 0.72 -13.09 8.19
CA SER A 361 1.26 -12.81 9.51
C SER A 361 2.61 -13.51 9.75
N HIS A 362 3.56 -12.82 10.41
CA HIS A 362 4.75 -13.44 10.99
C HIS A 362 4.43 -14.10 12.34
N HIS A 363 3.53 -13.49 13.13
CA HIS A 363 2.93 -13.98 14.38
C HIS A 363 1.84 -15.04 14.17
N CYS A 364 1.84 -15.70 13.01
CA CYS A 364 1.30 -17.03 12.81
C CYS A 364 2.16 -18.08 13.55
N GLU A 365 2.41 -17.85 14.84
CA GLU A 365 2.92 -18.85 15.79
C GLU A 365 1.76 -19.75 16.23
N ALA A 366 2.07 -20.95 16.69
CA ALA A 366 1.03 -21.93 16.96
C ALA A 366 0.09 -21.43 18.08
N SER A 367 -1.21 -21.38 17.78
CA SER A 367 -2.24 -21.57 18.81
C SER A 367 -1.86 -22.76 19.69
N ALA A 368 -2.16 -22.70 20.98
CA ALA A 368 -1.71 -23.69 21.97
C ALA A 368 -2.13 -25.16 21.62
N ALA A 369 -3.07 -25.33 20.68
CA ALA A 369 -3.28 -26.57 19.95
C ALA A 369 -2.15 -26.86 18.90
N ALA A 370 -0.99 -27.28 19.43
CA ALA A 370 0.08 -28.08 18.81
C ALA A 370 0.28 -28.09 17.27
N ASN A 371 1.52 -27.81 16.84
CA ASN A 371 2.11 -28.21 15.55
C ASN A 371 1.47 -27.67 14.25
N VAL A 372 0.54 -26.70 14.32
CA VAL A 372 0.02 -26.04 13.11
C VAL A 372 1.03 -25.03 12.57
N SER A 373 1.87 -25.44 11.62
CA SER A 373 2.61 -24.51 10.76
C SER A 373 1.62 -23.75 9.88
N CYS A 374 1.45 -22.47 10.15
CA CYS A 374 0.49 -21.62 9.44
C CYS A 374 0.87 -21.44 7.97
N LEU A 375 -0.05 -21.79 7.07
CA LEU A 375 0.23 -21.76 5.63
C LEU A 375 0.30 -20.33 5.08
N CYS A 376 -0.29 -19.31 5.72
CA CYS A 376 0.02 -17.91 5.40
C CYS A 376 1.55 -17.67 5.50
N ARG A 377 2.17 -18.03 6.64
CA ARG A 377 3.61 -17.81 6.89
C ARG A 377 4.50 -18.57 5.90
N GLN A 378 4.18 -19.83 5.58
CA GLN A 378 4.92 -20.60 4.58
C GLN A 378 4.73 -20.04 3.16
N ALA A 379 3.50 -19.70 2.79
CA ALA A 379 3.17 -19.17 1.47
C ALA A 379 3.82 -17.81 1.21
N PHE A 380 3.87 -16.91 2.20
CA PHE A 380 4.60 -15.65 2.11
C PHE A 380 6.10 -15.85 1.95
N LYS A 381 6.69 -16.79 2.70
CA LYS A 381 8.11 -17.16 2.58
C LYS A 381 8.46 -17.82 1.23
N GLU A 382 7.49 -18.40 0.54
CA GLU A 382 7.66 -19.11 -0.75
C GLU A 382 7.04 -18.39 -1.97
N HIS A 383 6.46 -17.20 -1.77
CA HIS A 383 5.64 -16.48 -2.76
C HIS A 383 4.57 -17.37 -3.43
N LYS A 384 3.74 -18.02 -2.60
CA LYS A 384 2.54 -18.77 -3.01
C LYS A 384 1.29 -17.96 -2.69
N ILE A 385 0.25 -18.13 -3.50
CA ILE A 385 -1.07 -17.54 -3.26
C ILE A 385 -1.83 -18.43 -2.28
N VAL A 386 -2.42 -17.82 -1.26
CA VAL A 386 -3.33 -18.46 -0.30
C VAL A 386 -4.76 -18.11 -0.70
N ASP A 387 -5.72 -19.02 -0.48
CA ASP A 387 -7.14 -18.72 -0.66
C ASP A 387 -7.56 -17.57 0.27
N VAL A 388 -8.38 -16.63 -0.24
CA VAL A 388 -8.90 -15.47 0.49
C VAL A 388 -9.80 -15.86 1.67
N PHE A 389 -10.25 -17.11 1.69
CA PHE A 389 -11.02 -17.72 2.76
C PHE A 389 -10.17 -18.47 3.81
N HIS A 390 -8.84 -18.45 3.71
CA HIS A 390 -7.96 -19.13 4.65
C HIS A 390 -7.88 -18.39 5.99
N ARG A 391 -8.33 -19.05 7.06
CA ARG A 391 -8.30 -18.59 8.46
C ARG A 391 -8.78 -17.12 8.63
N PRO A 392 -10.08 -16.86 8.38
CA PRO A 392 -10.67 -15.53 8.50
C PRO A 392 -10.37 -14.89 9.86
N GLY A 393 -9.93 -13.62 9.87
CA GLY A 393 -9.58 -12.89 11.09
C GLY A 393 -8.26 -13.27 11.78
N GLU A 394 -7.41 -14.09 11.15
CA GLU A 394 -6.06 -14.42 11.64
C GLU A 394 -4.93 -14.03 10.68
N CYS A 395 -5.20 -13.96 9.37
CA CYS A 395 -4.29 -13.36 8.38
C CYS A 395 -4.89 -12.04 7.84
N ASP A 396 -4.02 -11.14 7.41
CA ASP A 396 -4.35 -9.82 6.88
C ASP A 396 -4.98 -9.90 5.47
N LEU A 397 -5.73 -8.87 5.07
CA LEU A 397 -6.49 -8.83 3.83
C LEU A 397 -6.30 -7.49 3.12
N THR A 398 -5.88 -7.51 1.85
CA THR A 398 -5.63 -6.31 1.05
C THR A 398 -6.21 -6.43 -0.36
N VAL A 399 -6.59 -5.29 -0.96
CA VAL A 399 -7.05 -5.17 -2.36
C VAL A 399 -6.27 -4.04 -3.05
N ASN A 400 -6.08 -4.08 -4.37
CA ASN A 400 -5.42 -2.95 -5.04
C ASN A 400 -6.33 -1.74 -5.15
N VAL A 401 -5.77 -0.57 -4.87
CA VAL A 401 -6.42 0.73 -5.01
C VAL A 401 -6.52 1.12 -6.48
N ASP A 402 -7.74 1.33 -6.95
CA ASP A 402 -8.03 1.99 -8.23
C ASP A 402 -7.87 3.51 -8.06
N PHE A 403 -6.70 4.02 -8.40
CA PHE A 403 -6.39 5.45 -8.26
C PHE A 403 -7.26 6.31 -9.19
N ALA A 404 -7.73 5.81 -10.33
CA ALA A 404 -8.68 6.57 -11.16
C ALA A 404 -10.03 6.73 -10.44
N TYR A 405 -10.50 5.72 -9.70
CA TYR A 405 -11.72 5.82 -8.90
C TYR A 405 -11.56 6.82 -7.74
N LEU A 406 -10.36 6.95 -7.16
CA LEU A 406 -10.07 8.03 -6.19
C LEU A 406 -10.04 9.42 -6.86
N LYS A 407 -9.49 9.55 -8.09
CA LYS A 407 -9.56 10.80 -8.86
C LYS A 407 -11.01 11.21 -9.16
N GLU A 408 -11.87 10.24 -9.48
CA GLU A 408 -13.30 10.46 -9.72
C GLU A 408 -14.03 10.94 -8.46
N ALA A 409 -13.66 10.46 -7.27
CA ALA A 409 -14.19 10.95 -6.00
C ALA A 409 -13.84 12.42 -5.68
N LEU A 410 -12.66 12.85 -6.13
CA LEU A 410 -12.12 14.21 -5.93
C LEU A 410 -12.69 15.24 -6.91
N ALA A 411 -13.44 14.81 -7.93
CA ALA A 411 -14.00 15.68 -8.95
C ALA A 411 -14.87 16.80 -8.35
N GLY A 412 -14.50 18.04 -8.65
CA GLY A 412 -15.18 19.24 -8.17
C GLY A 412 -14.85 19.66 -6.72
N VAL A 413 -13.97 18.95 -6.01
CA VAL A 413 -13.52 19.34 -4.64
C VAL A 413 -12.02 19.57 -4.53
N ALA A 414 -11.18 18.85 -5.27
CA ALA A 414 -9.72 19.06 -5.30
C ALA A 414 -9.08 18.56 -6.62
N THR A 415 -7.81 18.90 -6.85
CA THR A 415 -7.04 18.47 -8.04
C THR A 415 -6.10 17.31 -7.68
N PRO A 416 -6.26 16.10 -8.25
CA PRO A 416 -5.29 15.02 -8.09
C PRO A 416 -4.05 15.20 -8.99
N LEU A 417 -2.93 14.60 -8.59
CA LEU A 417 -1.60 14.68 -9.22
C LEU A 417 -0.97 13.28 -9.34
N GLY A 418 -0.31 13.00 -10.45
CA GLY A 418 0.21 11.66 -10.74
C GLY A 418 -0.91 10.67 -11.12
N PRO A 419 -0.90 9.41 -10.65
CA PRO A 419 0.05 8.85 -9.70
C PRO A 419 1.45 8.66 -10.31
N LEU A 420 2.45 8.50 -9.43
CA LEU A 420 3.80 8.04 -9.76
C LEU A 420 4.07 6.72 -9.05
N THR A 421 5.02 5.91 -9.55
CA THR A 421 5.53 4.79 -8.76
C THR A 421 6.29 5.32 -7.52
N GLN A 422 6.30 4.55 -6.42
CA GLN A 422 7.06 4.93 -5.22
C GLN A 422 8.55 5.15 -5.52
N GLU A 423 9.15 4.36 -6.41
CA GLU A 423 10.53 4.58 -6.86
C GLU A 423 10.69 5.93 -7.58
N THR A 424 9.79 6.28 -8.49
CA THR A 424 9.86 7.56 -9.23
C THR A 424 9.65 8.74 -8.28
N PHE A 425 8.69 8.65 -7.36
CA PHE A 425 8.45 9.68 -6.34
C PHE A 425 9.67 9.88 -5.43
N LEU A 426 10.16 8.82 -4.77
CA LEU A 426 11.29 8.93 -3.83
C LEU A 426 12.59 9.36 -4.53
N THR A 427 12.84 8.90 -5.76
CA THR A 427 14.00 9.31 -6.56
C THR A 427 13.94 10.81 -6.88
N ARG A 428 12.79 11.31 -7.34
CA ARG A 428 12.58 12.75 -7.61
C ARG A 428 12.59 13.60 -6.33
N MET A 429 12.16 13.07 -5.20
CA MET A 429 12.29 13.73 -3.90
C MET A 429 13.73 13.71 -3.34
N GLY A 430 14.69 13.04 -3.99
CA GLY A 430 16.10 13.12 -3.65
C GLY A 430 16.61 12.08 -2.65
N ILE A 431 15.99 10.88 -2.62
CA ILE A 431 16.35 9.79 -1.69
C ILE A 431 17.85 9.51 -1.58
N ALA A 432 18.58 9.48 -2.70
CA ALA A 432 20.03 9.25 -2.70
C ALA A 432 20.79 10.28 -1.85
N ALA A 433 20.48 11.58 -2.01
CA ALA A 433 21.13 12.65 -1.25
C ALA A 433 20.84 12.56 0.25
N ARG A 434 19.62 12.12 0.64
CA ARG A 434 19.27 11.93 2.06
C ARG A 434 19.94 10.68 2.64
N VAL A 435 20.00 9.59 1.89
CA VAL A 435 20.73 8.36 2.24
C VAL A 435 22.21 8.66 2.47
N ASP A 436 22.86 9.41 1.58
CA ASP A 436 24.27 9.78 1.74
C ASP A 436 24.53 10.79 2.87
N ALA A 437 23.56 11.63 3.22
CA ALA A 437 23.63 12.41 4.46
C ALA A 437 23.59 11.50 5.69
N LEU A 438 22.66 10.55 5.73
CA LEU A 438 22.48 9.63 6.86
C LEU A 438 23.67 8.67 7.02
N ARG A 439 24.20 8.09 5.93
CA ARG A 439 25.38 7.21 5.92
C ARG A 439 26.60 7.92 6.50
N ARG A 440 26.85 9.18 6.13
CA ARG A 440 27.93 10.01 6.71
C ARG A 440 27.75 10.37 8.18
N SER A 441 26.53 10.29 8.70
CA SER A 441 26.21 10.48 10.13
C SER A 441 26.03 9.18 10.92
N ALA A 442 26.26 8.02 10.29
CA ALA A 442 26.07 6.73 10.94
C ALA A 442 27.15 6.47 11.99
N SER A 443 26.75 5.88 13.13
CA SER A 443 27.67 5.52 14.23
C SER A 443 28.56 4.31 13.92
N SER A 444 28.27 3.56 12.85
CA SER A 444 29.08 2.43 12.38
C SER A 444 28.84 2.15 10.90
N GLU A 445 29.80 1.48 10.25
CA GLU A 445 29.69 1.02 8.87
C GLU A 445 28.51 0.05 8.68
N GLN A 446 28.25 -0.81 9.67
CA GLN A 446 27.07 -1.68 9.68
C GLN A 446 25.79 -0.83 9.61
N ARG A 447 25.68 0.25 10.39
CA ARG A 447 24.49 1.09 10.37
C ARG A 447 24.35 1.87 9.06
N ALA A 448 25.46 2.28 8.43
CA ALA A 448 25.44 2.86 7.09
C ALA A 448 24.89 1.87 6.05
N ALA A 449 25.36 0.62 6.08
CA ALA A 449 24.89 -0.45 5.19
C ALA A 449 23.42 -0.84 5.44
N GLU A 450 22.94 -0.81 6.68
CA GLU A 450 21.53 -1.00 7.02
C GLU A 450 20.64 0.09 6.39
N ILE A 451 21.03 1.37 6.54
CA ILE A 451 20.32 2.53 5.97
C ILE A 451 20.24 2.44 4.45
N GLU A 452 21.35 2.08 3.80
CA GLU A 452 21.43 1.91 2.35
C GLU A 452 20.56 0.75 1.85
N LYS A 453 20.65 -0.43 2.49
CA LYS A 453 19.83 -1.61 2.19
C LYS A 453 18.33 -1.32 2.36
N ALA A 454 17.97 -0.58 3.41
CA ALA A 454 16.59 -0.20 3.69
C ALA A 454 16.03 0.76 2.63
N ALA A 455 16.78 1.80 2.26
CA ALA A 455 16.39 2.72 1.21
C ALA A 455 16.28 2.03 -0.16
N ASN A 456 17.22 1.14 -0.50
CA ASN A 456 17.18 0.36 -1.74
C ASN A 456 15.92 -0.54 -1.83
N ARG A 457 15.42 -1.08 -0.71
CA ARG A 457 14.16 -1.84 -0.67
C ARG A 457 12.93 -0.98 -1.04
N LEU A 458 12.91 0.31 -0.68
CA LEU A 458 11.79 1.20 -1.00
C LEU A 458 11.69 1.54 -2.50
N VAL A 459 12.83 1.57 -3.20
CA VAL A 459 12.92 1.91 -4.64
C VAL A 459 13.15 0.70 -5.55
N ASP A 460 13.13 -0.52 -5.00
CA ASP A 460 13.27 -1.75 -5.77
C ASP A 460 12.12 -1.90 -6.79
N LYS A 461 12.45 -1.78 -8.08
CA LYS A 461 11.51 -1.88 -9.21
C LYS A 461 10.92 -3.29 -9.36
N THR A 462 11.51 -4.32 -8.73
CA THR A 462 10.95 -5.68 -8.68
C THR A 462 10.01 -5.91 -7.49
N GLY A 463 10.01 -4.98 -6.53
CA GLY A 463 9.20 -5.02 -5.32
C GLY A 463 8.43 -3.71 -5.09
N MET A 464 8.66 -3.08 -3.93
CA MET A 464 7.84 -1.96 -3.45
C MET A 464 7.90 -0.74 -4.38
N GLY A 465 9.04 -0.49 -5.02
CA GLY A 465 9.27 0.67 -5.88
C GLY A 465 8.37 0.76 -7.11
N SER A 466 7.81 -0.36 -7.58
CA SER A 466 6.85 -0.41 -8.70
C SER A 466 5.41 -0.76 -8.28
N GLN A 467 5.23 -1.53 -7.20
CA GLN A 467 3.90 -1.95 -6.72
C GLN A 467 3.14 -0.81 -6.01
N TYR A 468 3.84 0.04 -5.28
CA TYR A 468 3.27 1.20 -4.61
C TYR A 468 3.14 2.36 -5.61
N GLN A 469 2.02 3.05 -5.53
CA GLN A 469 1.73 4.28 -6.25
C GLN A 469 1.55 5.43 -5.26
N VAL A 470 2.00 6.60 -5.66
CA VAL A 470 1.94 7.85 -4.90
C VAL A 470 1.10 8.83 -5.70
N MET A 471 -0.01 9.31 -5.12
CA MET A 471 -0.89 10.32 -5.69
C MET A 471 -0.90 11.54 -4.78
N GLY A 472 -0.49 12.69 -5.31
CA GLY A 472 -0.71 13.97 -4.65
C GLY A 472 -2.16 14.43 -4.88
N VAL A 473 -2.72 15.20 -3.96
CA VAL A 473 -4.00 15.90 -4.14
C VAL A 473 -3.83 17.30 -3.58
N VAL A 474 -4.26 18.31 -4.33
CA VAL A 474 -4.09 19.72 -3.93
C VAL A 474 -5.39 20.51 -4.13
N SER A 475 -5.67 21.38 -3.17
CA SER A 475 -6.77 22.34 -3.19
C SER A 475 -6.18 23.74 -3.16
N ALA A 476 -6.55 24.57 -4.13
CA ALA A 476 -6.08 25.94 -4.30
C ALA A 476 -7.29 26.90 -4.25
N ARG A 477 -7.05 28.15 -3.82
CA ARG A 477 -8.06 29.20 -3.77
C ARG A 477 -8.35 29.81 -5.15
N ALA A 478 -9.44 30.57 -5.24
CA ALA A 478 -9.79 31.32 -6.45
C ALA A 478 -8.84 32.51 -6.77
N ASP A 479 -8.14 33.06 -5.77
CA ASP A 479 -7.14 34.13 -5.92
C ASP A 479 -5.71 33.61 -6.19
N GLU A 480 -5.45 32.32 -5.94
CA GLU A 480 -4.23 31.60 -6.31
C GLU A 480 -4.21 31.29 -7.82
N SER A 481 -4.17 32.38 -8.61
CA SER A 481 -4.36 32.39 -10.07
C SER A 481 -3.42 31.43 -10.82
N SER A 482 -3.97 30.27 -11.18
CA SER A 482 -3.28 29.18 -11.91
C SER A 482 -1.93 28.79 -11.30
N VAL A 483 -1.97 28.04 -10.18
CA VAL A 483 -0.81 27.27 -9.69
C VAL A 483 -0.14 26.57 -10.87
N ARG A 484 1.12 26.93 -11.14
CA ARG A 484 1.81 26.57 -12.37
C ARG A 484 2.13 25.08 -12.33
N ALA A 485 2.15 24.43 -13.49
CA ALA A 485 2.52 23.00 -13.55
C ALA A 485 3.89 22.76 -12.90
N GLU A 486 4.84 23.67 -13.15
CA GLU A 486 6.20 23.73 -12.61
C GLU A 486 6.27 23.70 -11.06
N GLU A 487 5.22 24.11 -10.35
CA GLU A 487 5.20 24.25 -8.88
C GLU A 487 4.81 22.93 -8.16
N ARG A 488 4.44 21.88 -8.89
CA ARG A 488 3.85 20.64 -8.32
C ARG A 488 4.82 19.45 -8.31
N TRP A 489 6.11 19.70 -8.12
CA TRP A 489 7.13 18.65 -7.96
C TRP A 489 6.75 17.65 -6.83
N PRO A 490 6.94 16.33 -7.02
CA PRO A 490 7.58 15.66 -8.15
C PRO A 490 6.64 15.21 -9.27
N PHE A 491 5.39 15.69 -9.35
CA PHE A 491 4.33 15.15 -10.21
C PHE A 491 4.32 15.63 -11.68
N ILE A 492 5.45 16.15 -12.16
CA ILE A 492 5.68 16.66 -13.53
C ILE A 492 6.73 15.85 -14.29
#